data_AF-A0A2V5XR26-F1
#
_entry.id   AF-A0A2V5XR26-F1
#
_cell.length_a   1.000
_cell.length_b   1.000
_cell.length_c   1.000
_cell.angle_alpha   90.00
_cell.angle_beta   90.00
_cell.angle_gamma   90.00
#
_symmetry.space_group_name_H-M   'P 1'
#
loop_
_entity.id
_entity.type
_entity.pdbx_description
1 polymer ?
#
loop_
_entity_poly.entity_id
_entity_poly.type
_entity_poly.pdbx_seq_one_letter_code
_entity_poly.pdbx_strand_id
1 'polypeptide(L)'
;MGVMSGFARINDFGVEVLEGGVEPPVSISIDKSRRARVSKREQAPIAGRTPQQQAITEALEKVIIAIDQAKVSEQEKNEAKSLLRKLLGSKAAAKVFGAGAQFLAAKYFAE
;
A
#
# COMPACT_ATOMS: atom_id res chain seq x y z
N MET A 1 -12.58 9.98 28.99
CA MET A 1 -12.42 10.77 27.77
C MET A 1 -11.33 10.16 26.91
N GLY A 2 -11.64 9.82 25.66
CA GLY A 2 -10.72 9.23 24.68
C GLY A 2 -11.19 7.87 24.14
N VAL A 3 -12.30 7.84 23.40
CA VAL A 3 -12.73 6.65 22.64
C VAL A 3 -12.04 6.74 21.28
N MET A 4 -10.88 6.10 21.14
CA MET A 4 -10.27 5.94 19.81
C MET A 4 -11.02 4.81 19.10
N SER A 5 -11.96 5.19 18.24
CA SER A 5 -12.60 4.30 17.31
C SER A 5 -11.75 4.20 16.05
N GLY A 6 -11.30 2.99 15.70
CA GLY A 6 -10.58 2.72 14.47
C GLY A 6 -11.24 1.54 13.76
N PHE A 7 -11.30 1.60 12.43
CA PHE A 7 -11.78 0.47 11.63
C PHE A 7 -10.62 -0.47 11.36
N ALA A 8 -10.86 -1.77 11.33
CA ALA A 8 -9.86 -2.74 10.93
C ALA A 8 -10.47 -3.74 9.95
N ARG A 9 -9.82 -3.97 8.82
CA ARG A 9 -10.22 -4.97 7.83
C ARG A 9 -9.28 -6.16 7.93
N ILE A 10 -9.85 -7.37 8.02
CA ILE A 10 -9.08 -8.61 7.97
C ILE A 10 -9.13 -9.15 6.55
N ASN A 11 -7.97 -9.36 5.94
CA ASN A 11 -7.83 -10.00 4.64
C ASN A 11 -6.76 -11.12 4.72
N ASP A 12 -6.53 -11.82 3.62
CA ASP A 12 -5.55 -12.91 3.54
C ASP A 12 -4.09 -12.48 3.82
N PHE A 13 -3.85 -11.18 3.99
CA PHE A 13 -2.56 -10.57 4.29
C PHE A 13 -2.46 -10.01 5.72
N GLY A 14 -3.51 -10.14 6.54
CA GLY A 14 -3.53 -9.73 7.95
C GLY A 14 -4.60 -8.69 8.28
N VAL A 15 -4.34 -7.90 9.33
CA VAL A 15 -5.25 -6.86 9.83
C VAL A 15 -4.74 -5.48 9.39
N GLU A 16 -5.53 -4.78 8.59
CA GLU A 16 -5.25 -3.42 8.12
C GLU A 16 -6.10 -2.42 8.91
N VAL A 17 -5.46 -1.48 9.61
CA VAL A 17 -6.15 -0.43 10.38
C VAL A 17 -6.49 0.73 9.44
N LEU A 18 -7.78 0.98 9.27
CA LEU A 18 -8.32 2.10 8.51
C LEU A 18 -8.75 3.19 9.51
N GLU A 19 -7.97 4.27 9.61
CA GLU A 19 -8.35 5.45 10.37
C GLU A 19 -9.38 6.26 9.57
N GLY A 20 -10.66 6.02 9.84
CA GLY A 20 -11.79 6.74 9.23
C GLY A 20 -12.42 7.71 10.23
N GLY A 21 -12.58 8.98 9.84
CA GLY A 21 -13.22 10.03 10.65
C GLY A 21 -14.76 9.95 10.74
N VAL A 22 -15.33 8.74 10.67
CA VAL A 22 -16.77 8.50 10.73
C VAL A 22 -17.06 7.57 11.90
N GLU A 23 -18.07 7.90 12.70
CA GLU A 23 -18.45 7.14 13.89
C GLU A 23 -19.05 5.78 13.47
N PRO A 24 -18.58 4.63 14.00
CA PRO A 24 -19.08 3.33 13.57
C PRO A 24 -20.53 3.10 14.02
N PRO A 25 -21.35 2.39 13.21
CA PRO A 25 -22.72 2.03 13.57
C PRO A 25 -22.81 1.02 14.72
N VAL A 26 -21.69 0.40 15.12
CA VAL A 26 -21.60 -0.56 16.23
C VAL A 26 -20.46 -0.17 17.14
N SER A 27 -20.75 0.10 18.42
CA SER A 27 -19.75 0.46 19.41
C SER A 27 -19.05 -0.79 19.96
N ILE A 28 -17.75 -0.92 19.69
CA ILE A 28 -16.93 -1.99 20.26
C ILE A 28 -16.25 -1.45 21.52
N SER A 29 -16.70 -1.92 22.69
CA SER A 29 -16.10 -1.58 23.97
C SER A 29 -15.06 -2.63 24.36
N ILE A 30 -13.79 -2.22 24.50
CA ILE A 30 -12.72 -3.12 24.93
C ILE A 30 -12.65 -3.11 26.47
N ASP A 31 -13.04 -4.22 27.09
CA ASP A 31 -12.85 -4.45 28.52
C ASP A 31 -11.35 -4.50 28.86
N LYS A 32 -10.83 -3.40 29.42
CA LYS A 32 -9.41 -3.23 29.75
C LYS A 32 -8.95 -4.22 30.83
N SER A 33 -9.87 -4.75 31.63
CA SER A 33 -9.61 -5.65 32.76
C SER A 33 -9.15 -7.03 32.28
N ARG A 34 -9.58 -7.46 31.10
CA ARG A 34 -9.20 -8.73 30.47
C ARG A 34 -8.09 -8.61 29.44
N ARG A 35 -7.39 -7.48 29.41
CA ARG A 35 -6.23 -7.29 28.54
C ARG A 35 -5.10 -8.19 29.03
N ALA A 36 -5.03 -9.42 28.51
CA ALA A 36 -3.80 -10.18 28.53
C ALA A 36 -2.73 -9.28 27.91
N ARG A 37 -1.73 -8.85 28.70
CA ARG A 37 -0.52 -8.23 28.16
C ARG A 37 0.16 -9.30 27.33
N VAL A 38 -0.23 -9.41 26.07
CA VAL A 38 0.62 -10.02 25.06
C VAL A 38 1.84 -9.10 25.04
N SER A 39 2.94 -9.55 25.63
CA SER A 39 4.26 -8.91 25.59
C SER A 39 4.51 -8.55 24.15
N LYS A 40 4.30 -7.26 23.80
CA LYS A 40 4.43 -6.64 22.48
C LYS A 40 4.85 -7.70 21.47
N ARG A 41 3.89 -8.57 21.06
CA ARG A 41 4.18 -9.60 20.06
C ARG A 41 4.66 -8.73 18.94
N GLU A 42 5.94 -8.87 18.58
CA GLU A 42 6.54 -8.14 17.47
C GLU A 42 5.44 -8.05 16.45
N GLN A 43 4.91 -6.83 16.25
CA GLN A 43 4.07 -6.60 15.10
C GLN A 43 4.95 -7.17 14.01
N ALA A 44 4.57 -8.32 13.44
CA ALA A 44 5.29 -8.86 12.32
C ALA A 44 5.37 -7.66 11.40
N PRO A 45 6.59 -7.10 11.19
CA PRO A 45 6.75 -5.74 10.73
C PRO A 45 5.85 -5.63 9.53
N ILE A 46 4.85 -4.73 9.55
CA ILE A 46 3.80 -4.60 8.51
C ILE A 46 4.51 -4.70 7.18
N ALA A 47 4.57 -5.89 6.55
CA ALA A 47 5.74 -6.36 5.78
C ALA A 47 6.58 -5.18 5.29
N GLY A 48 7.44 -4.68 6.19
CA GLY A 48 8.08 -3.38 5.98
C GLY A 48 8.85 -3.56 4.69
N ARG A 49 8.54 -2.77 3.65
CA ARG A 49 9.14 -2.95 2.32
C ARG A 49 10.61 -3.28 2.54
N THR A 50 11.04 -4.46 2.12
CA THR A 50 12.44 -4.82 2.35
C THR A 50 13.31 -3.74 1.71
N PRO A 51 14.52 -3.46 2.23
CA PRO A 51 15.39 -2.46 1.61
C PRO A 51 15.57 -2.69 0.10
N GLN A 52 15.55 -3.96 -0.31
CA GLN A 52 15.53 -4.38 -1.71
C GLN A 52 14.23 -3.98 -2.44
N GLN A 53 13.05 -4.23 -1.86
CA GLN A 53 11.77 -3.80 -2.44
C GLN A 53 11.66 -2.28 -2.55
N GLN A 54 12.20 -1.53 -1.58
CA GLN A 54 12.26 -0.07 -1.64
C GLN A 54 13.14 0.39 -2.81
N ALA A 55 14.37 -0.11 -2.90
CA ALA A 55 15.29 0.24 -3.98
C ALA A 55 14.71 -0.09 -5.37
N ILE A 56 14.06 -1.24 -5.51
CA ILE A 56 13.39 -1.64 -6.75
C ILE A 56 12.20 -0.73 -7.07
N THR A 57 11.42 -0.33 -6.06
CA THR A 57 10.28 0.60 -6.24
C THR A 57 10.76 1.99 -6.66
N GLU A 58 11.82 2.51 -6.03
CA GLU A 58 12.43 3.80 -6.39
C GLU A 58 13.05 3.77 -7.80
N ALA A 59 13.68 2.67 -8.19
CA ALA A 59 14.20 2.50 -9.55
C ALA A 59 13.06 2.54 -10.58
N LEU A 60 11.93 1.87 -10.30
CA LEU A 60 10.77 1.91 -11.19
C LEU A 60 10.14 3.31 -11.27
N GLU A 61 10.11 4.05 -10.17
CA GLU A 61 9.65 5.44 -10.15
C GLU A 61 10.48 6.33 -11.07
N LYS A 62 11.81 6.18 -11.04
CA LYS A 62 12.71 6.90 -11.95
C LYS A 62 12.46 6.56 -13.42
N VAL A 63 12.13 5.30 -13.73
CA VAL A 63 11.77 4.89 -15.10
C VAL A 63 10.49 5.58 -15.56
N ILE A 64 9.46 5.65 -14.70
CA ILE A 64 8.20 6.35 -15.02
C ILE A 64 8.47 7.83 -15.33
N ILE A 65 9.29 8.49 -14.52
CA ILE A 65 9.67 9.90 -14.73
C ILE A 65 10.47 10.06 -16.04
N ALA A 66 11.40 9.15 -16.34
CA ALA A 66 12.19 9.20 -17.56
C ALA A 66 11.34 9.04 -18.82
N ILE A 67 10.31 8.19 -18.77
CA ILE A 67 9.33 8.05 -19.87
C ILE A 67 8.56 9.36 -20.07
N ASP A 68 8.17 10.03 -19.00
CA ASP A 68 7.44 11.30 -19.07
C ASP A 68 8.28 12.42 -19.74
N GLN A 69 9.58 12.44 -19.42
CA GLN A 69 10.56 13.39 -19.95
C GLN A 69 11.10 13.01 -21.34
N ALA A 70 10.77 11.82 -21.86
CA ALA A 70 11.25 11.38 -23.16
C ALA A 70 10.73 12.28 -24.28
N LYS A 71 11.59 12.60 -25.25
CA LYS A 71 11.25 13.40 -26.44
C LYS A 71 10.59 12.53 -27.52
N VAL A 72 9.49 11.88 -27.16
CA VAL A 72 8.68 11.03 -28.04
C VAL A 72 7.24 11.57 -28.09
N SER A 73 6.42 11.02 -28.98
CA SER A 73 5.02 11.45 -29.10
C SER A 73 4.23 11.14 -27.82
N GLU A 74 3.19 11.93 -27.53
CA GLU A 74 2.32 11.67 -26.37
C GLU A 74 1.62 10.30 -26.47
N GLN A 75 1.35 9.83 -27.68
CA GLN A 75 0.81 8.49 -27.91
C GLN A 75 1.79 7.40 -27.42
N GLU A 76 3.06 7.48 -27.80
CA GLU A 76 4.08 6.50 -27.38
C GLU A 76 4.30 6.54 -25.86
N LYS A 77 4.27 7.72 -25.23
CA LYS A 77 4.32 7.84 -23.77
C LYS A 77 3.15 7.13 -23.10
N ASN A 78 1.94 7.33 -23.62
CA ASN A 78 0.73 6.71 -23.08
C ASN A 78 0.72 5.19 -23.26
N GLU A 79 1.24 4.68 -24.38
CA GLU A 79 1.44 3.25 -24.60
C GLU A 79 2.43 2.65 -23.60
N ALA A 80 3.58 3.31 -23.38
CA ALA A 80 4.55 2.88 -22.39
C ALA A 80 3.97 2.89 -20.96
N LYS A 81 3.24 3.95 -20.60
CA LYS A 81 2.52 4.09 -19.32
C LYS A 81 1.47 2.98 -19.14
N SER A 82 0.72 2.65 -20.19
CA SER A 82 -0.26 1.55 -20.20
C SER A 82 0.38 0.19 -19.90
N LEU A 83 1.54 -0.10 -20.50
CA LEU A 83 2.29 -1.32 -20.23
C LEU A 83 2.78 -1.39 -18.78
N LEU A 84 3.25 -0.27 -18.23
CA LEU A 84 3.65 -0.18 -16.83
C LEU A 84 2.47 -0.36 -15.87
N ARG A 85 1.31 0.22 -16.17
CA ARG A 85 0.07 -0.01 -15.38
C ARG A 85 -0.29 -1.50 -15.35
N LYS A 86 -0.21 -2.19 -16.49
CA LYS A 86 -0.44 -3.65 -16.58
C LYS A 86 0.60 -4.45 -15.78
N LEU A 87 1.87 -4.07 -15.85
CA LEU A 87 2.94 -4.70 -15.07
C LEU A 87 2.66 -4.56 -13.57
N LEU A 88 2.35 -3.35 -13.10
CA LEU A 88 2.06 -3.05 -11.69
C LEU A 88 0.81 -3.77 -11.17
N GLY A 89 -0.19 -4.00 -12.02
CA GLY A 89 -1.39 -4.78 -11.70
C GLY A 89 -1.19 -6.31 -11.68
N SER A 90 -0.01 -6.81 -12.06
CA SER A 90 0.25 -8.24 -12.16
C SER A 90 0.59 -8.89 -10.80
N LYS A 91 0.32 -10.21 -10.69
CA LYS A 91 0.74 -11.01 -9.51
C LYS A 91 2.25 -11.02 -9.31
N ALA A 92 3.03 -10.94 -10.40
CA ALA A 92 4.48 -10.86 -10.35
C ALA A 92 4.95 -9.56 -9.68
N ALA A 93 4.33 -8.44 -10.03
CA ALA A 93 4.61 -7.16 -9.39
C ALA A 93 4.27 -7.17 -7.89
N ALA A 94 3.16 -7.78 -7.48
CA ALA A 94 2.84 -7.93 -6.06
C ALA A 94 3.93 -8.70 -5.28
N LYS A 95 4.61 -9.68 -5.91
CA LYS A 95 5.73 -10.41 -5.31
C LYS A 95 7.03 -9.60 -5.27
N VAL A 96 7.32 -8.86 -6.33
CA VAL A 96 8.57 -8.10 -6.48
C VAL A 96 8.55 -6.77 -5.73
N PHE A 97 7.47 -6.01 -5.81
CA PHE A 97 7.35 -4.67 -5.24
C PHE A 97 6.55 -4.62 -3.94
N GLY A 98 5.80 -5.69 -3.60
CA GLY A 98 4.91 -5.70 -2.44
C GLY A 98 3.88 -4.55 -2.52
N ALA A 99 3.68 -3.85 -1.40
CA ALA A 99 2.85 -2.64 -1.34
C ALA A 99 3.39 -1.47 -2.20
N GLY A 100 4.63 -1.54 -2.69
CA GLY A 100 5.21 -0.58 -3.63
C GLY A 100 4.48 -0.55 -4.99
N ALA A 101 3.99 -1.70 -5.46
CA ALA A 101 3.27 -1.76 -6.74
C ALA A 101 1.97 -0.95 -6.70
N GLN A 102 1.18 -1.12 -5.63
CA GLN A 102 -0.08 -0.40 -5.44
C GLN A 102 0.15 1.11 -5.25
N PHE A 103 1.19 1.48 -4.50
CA PHE A 103 1.57 2.88 -4.31
C PHE A 103 1.92 3.56 -5.64
N LEU A 104 2.75 2.94 -6.48
CA LEU A 104 3.11 3.49 -7.78
C LEU A 104 1.92 3.53 -8.74
N ALA A 105 1.07 2.50 -8.72
CA ALA A 105 -0.16 2.47 -9.50
C ALA A 105 -1.07 3.64 -9.15
N ALA A 106 -1.30 3.89 -7.85
CA ALA A 106 -2.14 4.98 -7.38
C ALA A 106 -1.51 6.36 -7.64
N LYS A 107 -0.19 6.50 -7.49
CA LYS A 107 0.49 7.80 -7.65
C LYS A 107 0.53 8.29 -9.10
N TYR A 108 0.72 7.39 -10.06
CA TYR A 108 0.98 7.75 -11.45
C TYR A 108 -0.12 7.37 -12.44
N PHE A 109 -1.07 6.52 -12.02
CA PHE A 109 -2.11 5.98 -12.90
C PHE A 109 -3.50 5.97 -12.26
N ALA A 110 -3.69 6.67 -11.14
CA ALA A 110 -5.04 6.98 -10.66
C ALA A 110 -5.67 8.01 -11.62
N GLU A 111 -6.82 7.65 -12.17
CA GLU A 111 -7.70 8.53 -12.96
C GLU A 111 -8.43 9.51 -12.05
#